data_AF-A0A950F0N6-F1
#
_entry.id   AF-A0A950F0N6-F1
#
_cell.length_a   1.000
_cell.length_b   1.000
_cell.length_c   1.000
_cell.angle_alpha   90.00
_cell.angle_beta   90.00
_cell.angle_gamma   90.00
#
_symmetry.space_group_name_H-M   'P 1'
#
loop_
_entity.id
_entity.type
_entity.pdbx_description
1 polymer ?
#
loop_
_entity_poly.entity_id
_entity_poly.type
_entity_poly.pdbx_seq_one_letter_code
_entity_poly.pdbx_strand_id
1 'polypeptide(L)'
;QRGTGTPQAAMFNPAVSPLPLIRGPGLGSQLVPTPTGAIAATQSPCSAFNNAAYAAGTAATTRLSGTQSISDLGVPGMTVHEALYMTGPLTGPASGPMCSYPLNPADPTSALQAVVSSESGNFLPVLGSFASVTPLTEVNAAASLHPSLSTVWLGGNDLLKFTFSGGKAPVDSPGQMQSDFTQIIRTLQSSGSRVVVANLPDILFLPQFFRGGPTLTATLEAPPFSVPAIPATAVTAYIAATYHVGPGGFLTETGFFKTLATLKGGSVTPVLSAPGDYLVDAFAIQVQSLNTQYNAAIAAAALSSGAPLVDVHKLFAAIHAAGGIPVNPPFCCTLGFGGGLLSIDGIHPSNTGYALVANAFIQTIDAAYGATAPPLSAAELQAVAATDPYAPPAF
;
A
#
# COMPACT_ATOMS: atom_id res chain seq x y z
N GLN A 1 -30.47 4.58 27.32
CA GLN A 1 -31.22 3.78 26.34
C GLN A 1 -30.21 3.27 25.31
N ARG A 2 -29.91 1.97 25.31
CA ARG A 2 -29.04 1.32 24.32
C ARG A 2 -29.92 1.02 23.09
N GLY A 3 -29.70 1.73 21.99
CA GLY A 3 -30.49 1.60 20.78
C GLY A 3 -29.72 0.85 19.68
N THR A 4 -30.21 -0.35 19.36
CA THR A 4 -30.06 -1.09 18.09
C THR A 4 -28.63 -1.34 17.60
N GLY A 5 -27.92 -2.24 18.28
CA GLY A 5 -26.76 -2.91 17.71
C GLY A 5 -27.18 -3.81 16.55
N THR A 6 -26.43 -3.72 15.44
CA THR A 6 -26.57 -4.58 14.27
C THR A 6 -26.46 -6.05 14.71
N PRO A 7 -27.35 -6.96 14.25
CA PRO A 7 -27.28 -8.37 14.61
C PRO A 7 -25.91 -8.96 14.22
N GLN A 8 -25.31 -9.77 15.09
CA GLN A 8 -24.03 -10.44 14.83
C GLN A 8 -24.05 -11.29 13.54
N ALA A 9 -25.22 -11.81 13.17
CA ALA A 9 -25.45 -12.50 11.89
C ALA A 9 -25.34 -11.59 10.65
N ALA A 10 -25.56 -10.28 10.78
CA ALA A 10 -25.35 -9.32 9.70
C ALA A 10 -23.87 -8.92 9.57
N MET A 11 -23.08 -8.96 10.65
CA MET A 11 -21.63 -8.71 10.62
C MET A 11 -20.87 -9.72 9.75
N PHE A 12 -21.40 -10.95 9.67
CA PHE A 12 -20.81 -12.08 8.95
C PHE A 12 -21.44 -12.37 7.58
N ASN A 13 -22.37 -11.53 7.12
CA ASN A 13 -22.98 -11.71 5.81
C ASN A 13 -22.30 -10.77 4.79
N PRO A 14 -21.53 -11.29 3.82
CA PRO A 14 -20.82 -10.52 2.79
C PRO A 14 -21.72 -9.56 1.98
N ALA A 15 -23.02 -9.86 1.88
CA ALA A 15 -23.98 -9.03 1.14
C ALA A 15 -24.62 -7.89 1.97
N VAL A 16 -24.51 -7.92 3.31
CA VAL A 16 -25.15 -6.94 4.21
C VAL A 16 -24.28 -6.53 5.41
N SER A 17 -22.99 -6.87 5.42
CA SER A 17 -22.08 -6.50 6.51
C SER A 17 -21.84 -4.99 6.54
N PRO A 18 -22.03 -4.33 7.70
CA PRO A 18 -21.78 -2.90 7.85
C PRO A 18 -20.29 -2.56 8.06
N LEU A 19 -19.39 -3.56 8.06
CA LEU A 19 -17.96 -3.35 8.25
C LEU A 19 -17.38 -2.66 7.00
N PRO A 20 -16.69 -1.52 7.15
CA PRO A 20 -16.24 -0.73 6.02
C PRO A 20 -15.11 -1.44 5.28
N LEU A 21 -15.36 -1.82 4.03
CA LEU A 21 -14.30 -2.03 3.05
C LEU A 21 -13.76 -0.64 2.65
N ILE A 22 -12.45 -0.44 2.84
CA ILE A 22 -11.73 0.69 2.24
C ILE A 22 -11.87 0.53 0.73
N ARG A 23 -12.55 1.46 0.07
CA ARG A 23 -12.49 1.57 -1.39
C ARG A 23 -11.05 1.95 -1.73
N GLY A 24 -10.33 1.08 -2.43
CA GLY A 24 -8.91 1.23 -2.70
C GLY A 24 -8.56 2.62 -3.28
N PRO A 25 -7.40 3.19 -2.94
CA PRO A 25 -6.91 4.38 -3.58
C PRO A 25 -6.78 4.12 -5.08
N GLY A 26 -7.36 5.02 -5.84
CA GLY A 26 -7.52 4.83 -7.26
C GLY A 26 -6.43 5.44 -8.12
N LEU A 27 -5.61 4.54 -8.68
CA LEU A 27 -5.17 4.46 -10.08
C LEU A 27 -4.16 5.54 -10.57
N GLY A 28 -2.89 5.33 -10.19
CA GLY A 28 -1.75 5.57 -11.08
C GLY A 28 -1.74 4.56 -12.23
N SER A 29 -0.68 4.51 -13.04
CA SER A 29 -0.53 3.69 -14.28
C SER A 29 -1.16 2.30 -14.15
N GLN A 30 -2.42 2.18 -14.53
CA GLN A 30 -3.23 1.07 -14.07
C GLN A 30 -3.03 -0.12 -15.00
N LEU A 31 -2.72 -1.29 -14.46
CA LEU A 31 -2.70 -2.51 -15.24
C LEU A 31 -4.10 -3.11 -15.34
N VAL A 32 -4.73 -2.95 -16.50
CA VAL A 32 -6.06 -3.51 -16.75
C VAL A 32 -5.98 -4.75 -17.62
N PRO A 33 -6.78 -5.79 -17.34
CA PRO A 33 -7.04 -6.85 -18.29
C PRO A 33 -7.68 -6.26 -19.55
N THR A 34 -7.07 -6.50 -20.70
CA THR A 34 -7.67 -6.22 -22.00
C THR A 34 -8.76 -7.25 -22.31
N PRO A 35 -9.64 -7.00 -23.29
CA PRO A 35 -10.62 -7.98 -23.75
C PRO A 35 -10.03 -9.34 -24.18
N THR A 36 -8.72 -9.40 -24.43
CA THR A 36 -8.00 -10.62 -24.79
C THR A 36 -7.36 -11.34 -23.58
N GLY A 37 -7.60 -10.87 -22.35
CA GLY A 37 -6.99 -11.40 -21.13
C GLY A 37 -5.52 -10.99 -20.91
N ALA A 38 -4.96 -10.14 -21.78
CA ALA A 38 -3.61 -9.61 -21.61
C ALA A 38 -3.64 -8.42 -20.65
N ILE A 39 -2.60 -8.22 -19.85
CA ILE A 39 -2.54 -7.10 -18.90
C ILE A 39 -1.77 -5.94 -19.55
N ALA A 40 -2.35 -4.73 -19.57
CA ALA A 40 -1.76 -3.54 -20.19
C ALA A 40 -1.91 -2.30 -19.30
N ALA A 41 -0.92 -1.40 -19.34
CA ALA A 41 -0.97 -0.12 -18.63
C ALA A 41 -1.94 0.86 -19.31
N THR A 42 -2.88 1.43 -18.56
CA THR A 42 -3.82 2.45 -19.06
C THR A 42 -3.72 3.77 -18.30
N GLN A 43 -3.47 4.82 -19.10
CA GLN A 43 -3.71 6.25 -18.91
C GLN A 43 -3.06 7.03 -17.75
N SER A 44 -3.03 8.35 -17.99
CA SER A 44 -2.33 9.41 -17.26
C SER A 44 -2.80 9.57 -15.81
N PRO A 45 -1.88 9.79 -14.85
CA PRO A 45 -2.14 9.83 -13.40
C PRO A 45 -3.05 10.99 -12.91
N CYS A 46 -3.62 11.80 -13.81
CA CYS A 46 -4.28 13.06 -13.44
C CYS A 46 -5.82 13.05 -13.44
N SER A 47 -6.52 12.02 -13.92
CA SER A 47 -7.97 12.18 -14.25
C SER A 47 -8.98 11.23 -13.60
N ALA A 48 -8.60 10.25 -12.76
CA ALA A 48 -9.56 9.22 -12.35
C ALA A 48 -10.29 9.41 -10.99
N PHE A 49 -9.80 10.23 -10.04
CA PHE A 49 -10.37 10.24 -8.68
C PHE A 49 -10.73 11.62 -8.08
N ASN A 50 -10.31 12.74 -8.68
CA ASN A 50 -10.19 14.08 -8.09
C ASN A 50 -11.42 14.73 -7.41
N ASN A 51 -12.60 14.10 -7.32
CA ASN A 51 -13.75 14.66 -6.60
C ASN A 51 -14.28 13.81 -5.44
N ALA A 52 -14.03 12.50 -5.46
CA ALA A 52 -14.78 11.58 -4.61
C ALA A 52 -14.11 11.37 -3.24
N ALA A 53 -12.77 11.38 -3.20
CA ALA A 53 -12.00 11.33 -1.96
C ALA A 53 -11.80 12.72 -1.31
N TYR A 54 -12.01 13.81 -2.07
CA TYR A 54 -11.41 15.13 -1.88
C TYR A 54 -12.23 16.19 -1.13
N ALA A 55 -13.43 15.86 -0.64
CA ALA A 55 -14.16 16.73 0.27
C ALA A 55 -14.83 15.91 1.38
N ALA A 56 -14.92 16.44 2.61
CA ALA A 56 -15.64 15.77 3.70
C ALA A 56 -17.09 15.41 3.31
N GLY A 57 -17.72 16.23 2.46
CA GLY A 57 -19.06 15.96 1.90
C GLY A 57 -19.12 14.84 0.85
N THR A 58 -18.02 14.53 0.16
CA THR A 58 -17.94 13.42 -0.81
C THR A 58 -17.26 12.17 -0.24
N ALA A 59 -16.46 12.30 0.83
CA ALA A 59 -15.96 11.18 1.63
C ALA A 59 -17.13 10.35 2.21
N ALA A 60 -18.25 10.99 2.54
CA ALA A 60 -19.49 10.30 2.88
C ALA A 60 -20.05 9.48 1.70
N THR A 61 -20.00 9.99 0.46
CA THR A 61 -20.57 9.29 -0.71
C THR A 61 -19.65 8.24 -1.33
N THR A 62 -18.34 8.29 -1.07
CA THR A 62 -17.37 7.24 -1.46
C THR A 62 -17.21 6.12 -0.45
N ARG A 63 -17.56 6.39 0.80
CA ARG A 63 -17.81 5.35 1.78
C ARG A 63 -19.09 4.62 1.39
N LEU A 64 -19.07 3.30 1.55
CA LEU A 64 -20.25 2.46 1.31
C LEU A 64 -21.46 2.90 2.16
N SER A 65 -21.23 3.68 3.23
CA SER A 65 -22.26 4.33 4.02
C SER A 65 -21.93 5.80 4.30
N GLY A 66 -22.61 6.71 3.61
CA GLY A 66 -22.51 8.16 3.86
C GLY A 66 -23.17 8.68 5.12
N THR A 67 -23.72 7.77 5.93
CA THR A 67 -24.30 8.07 7.24
C THR A 67 -23.34 7.74 8.39
N GLN A 68 -22.19 7.11 8.13
CA GLN A 68 -21.22 6.76 9.18
C GLN A 68 -20.26 7.92 9.47
N SER A 69 -19.88 8.05 10.74
CA SER A 69 -18.83 8.97 11.17
C SER A 69 -17.48 8.61 10.54
N ILE A 70 -16.67 9.62 10.27
CA ILE A 70 -15.33 9.45 9.72
C ILE A 70 -14.43 8.84 10.80
N SER A 71 -14.11 7.55 10.64
CA SER A 71 -13.25 6.77 11.54
C SER A 71 -11.80 6.62 11.05
N ASP A 72 -11.56 6.97 9.79
CA ASP A 72 -10.24 6.93 9.14
C ASP A 72 -9.94 8.31 8.59
N LEU A 73 -8.81 8.87 9.04
CA LEU A 73 -8.32 10.21 8.69
C LEU A 73 -7.02 10.18 7.86
N GLY A 74 -6.55 8.98 7.50
CA GLY A 74 -5.36 8.77 6.69
C GLY A 74 -5.42 9.46 5.33
N VAL A 75 -4.35 10.17 4.97
CA VAL A 75 -4.16 10.64 3.59
C VAL A 75 -3.20 9.72 2.83
N PRO A 76 -3.59 9.20 1.64
CA PRO A 76 -2.68 8.44 0.80
C PRO A 76 -1.37 9.17 0.54
N GLY A 77 -0.27 8.44 0.55
CA GLY A 77 1.08 8.98 0.32
C GLY A 77 1.75 9.63 1.54
N MET A 78 1.09 9.72 2.71
CA MET A 78 1.66 10.37 3.91
C MET A 78 2.74 9.53 4.60
N THR A 79 3.84 10.17 4.98
CA THR A 79 4.85 9.59 5.88
C THR A 79 4.43 9.72 7.34
N VAL A 80 5.09 8.98 8.22
CA VAL A 80 4.81 9.08 9.67
C VAL A 80 5.10 10.48 10.20
N HIS A 81 6.21 11.08 9.73
CA HIS A 81 6.58 12.44 10.11
C HIS A 81 5.54 13.46 9.63
N GLU A 82 5.10 13.32 8.38
CA GLU A 82 4.07 14.18 7.80
C GLU A 82 2.77 14.15 8.62
N ALA A 83 2.35 12.99 9.14
CA ALA A 83 1.16 12.86 9.97
C ALA A 83 1.20 13.69 11.28
N LEU A 84 2.41 13.91 11.82
CA LEU A 84 2.61 14.67 13.05
C LEU A 84 2.75 16.17 12.86
N TYR A 85 3.21 16.62 11.68
CA TYR A 85 3.67 18.00 11.50
C TYR A 85 3.03 18.72 10.31
N MET A 86 2.45 18.01 9.34
CA MET A 86 1.72 18.65 8.25
C MET A 86 0.37 19.16 8.75
N THR A 87 0.17 20.47 8.64
CA THR A 87 -1.07 21.18 9.03
C THR A 87 -1.87 21.66 7.82
N GLY A 88 -1.44 21.32 6.61
CA GLY A 88 -2.00 21.80 5.37
C GLY A 88 -1.36 21.12 4.16
N PRO A 89 -1.98 21.25 2.98
CA PRO A 89 -1.41 20.72 1.74
C PRO A 89 -0.08 21.41 1.42
N LEU A 90 0.81 20.69 0.74
CA LEU A 90 1.97 21.30 0.10
C LEU A 90 1.46 22.26 -0.99
N THR A 91 1.77 23.55 -0.87
CA THR A 91 1.40 24.54 -1.89
C THR A 91 2.43 24.53 -3.01
N GLY A 92 1.98 24.24 -4.24
CA GLY A 92 2.77 24.54 -5.44
C GLY A 92 2.98 26.06 -5.61
N PRO A 93 3.85 26.51 -6.53
CA PRO A 93 4.01 27.93 -6.81
C PRO A 93 2.70 28.53 -7.34
N ALA A 94 2.45 29.80 -6.99
CA ALA A 94 1.18 30.51 -7.20
C ALA A 94 0.68 30.61 -8.66
N SER A 95 1.47 30.17 -9.65
CA SER A 95 1.18 30.26 -11.09
C SER A 95 1.24 28.92 -11.85
N GLY A 96 1.23 27.77 -11.15
CA GLY A 96 1.16 26.44 -11.78
C GLY A 96 -0.20 25.77 -11.59
N PRO A 97 -0.57 24.77 -12.42
CA PRO A 97 -1.64 23.86 -12.05
C PRO A 97 -1.30 23.26 -10.68
N MET A 98 -2.31 22.97 -9.84
CA MET A 98 -2.13 22.43 -8.48
C MET A 98 -1.33 21.09 -8.43
N CYS A 99 -0.91 20.57 -9.59
CA CYS A 99 -0.06 19.42 -9.81
C CYS A 99 1.42 19.76 -10.07
N SER A 100 1.85 21.03 -9.98
CA SER A 100 3.25 21.43 -10.23
C SER A 100 3.95 21.76 -8.92
N TYR A 101 4.76 20.84 -8.41
CA TYR A 101 5.85 21.19 -7.49
C TYR A 101 6.84 22.08 -8.24
N PRO A 102 7.53 23.06 -7.61
CA PRO A 102 8.55 23.84 -8.29
C PRO A 102 9.65 22.89 -8.77
N LEU A 103 9.74 22.74 -10.09
CA LEU A 103 10.80 22.00 -10.75
C LEU A 103 12.12 22.68 -10.38
N ASN A 104 12.98 21.99 -9.65
CA ASN A 104 14.40 22.27 -9.74
C ASN A 104 14.95 21.41 -10.90
N PRO A 105 15.28 22.00 -12.06
CA PRO A 105 15.75 21.25 -13.22
C PRO A 105 17.11 20.57 -13.01
N ALA A 106 17.79 20.79 -11.87
CA ALA A 106 18.99 20.06 -11.45
C ALA A 106 18.71 18.93 -10.44
N ASP A 107 17.45 18.68 -10.09
CA ASP A 107 17.06 17.78 -9.01
C ASP A 107 16.75 16.36 -9.54
N PRO A 108 17.45 15.31 -9.06
CA PRO A 108 17.26 13.94 -9.50
C PRO A 108 15.95 13.28 -9.02
N THR A 109 15.00 14.09 -8.56
CA THR A 109 13.64 13.77 -8.09
C THR A 109 12.62 13.57 -9.20
N SER A 110 12.91 13.77 -10.49
CA SER A 110 11.90 13.63 -11.55
C SER A 110 11.25 12.23 -11.66
N ALA A 111 11.98 11.15 -11.32
CA ALA A 111 11.42 9.80 -11.25
C ALA A 111 10.69 9.52 -9.93
N LEU A 112 11.20 10.07 -8.82
CA LEU A 112 10.48 10.11 -7.54
C LEU A 112 9.15 10.84 -7.73
N GLN A 113 9.16 11.96 -8.44
CA GLN A 113 8.03 12.79 -8.80
C GLN A 113 7.02 12.02 -9.66
N ALA A 114 7.40 11.07 -10.51
CA ALA A 114 6.41 10.30 -11.28
C ALA A 114 5.58 9.36 -10.39
N VAL A 115 6.21 8.72 -9.41
CA VAL A 115 5.56 7.81 -8.45
C VAL A 115 4.87 8.59 -7.32
N VAL A 116 5.55 9.61 -6.82
CA VAL A 116 5.05 10.53 -5.79
C VAL A 116 3.99 11.45 -6.36
N SER A 117 3.99 11.89 -7.62
CA SER A 117 2.88 12.72 -8.15
C SER A 117 1.57 11.96 -8.28
N SER A 118 1.58 10.64 -8.48
CA SER A 118 0.35 9.83 -8.42
C SER A 118 -0.18 9.64 -7.00
N GLU A 119 0.71 9.48 -6.01
CA GLU A 119 0.33 9.25 -4.60
C GLU A 119 0.15 10.55 -3.80
N SER A 120 0.96 11.57 -4.07
CA SER A 120 1.06 12.85 -3.36
C SER A 120 0.45 14.04 -4.10
N GLY A 121 0.06 13.91 -5.37
CA GLY A 121 -0.60 15.00 -6.11
C GLY A 121 -1.98 15.37 -5.55
N ASN A 122 -2.43 14.63 -4.53
CA ASN A 122 -3.82 14.47 -4.13
C ASN A 122 -4.05 14.57 -2.60
N PHE A 123 -3.14 15.22 -1.86
CA PHE A 123 -3.21 15.44 -0.41
C PHE A 123 -4.30 16.45 0.06
N LEU A 124 -5.53 16.38 -0.45
CA LEU A 124 -6.42 17.54 -0.47
C LEU A 124 -7.89 17.48 0.05
N PRO A 125 -8.37 16.47 0.80
CA PRO A 125 -9.64 16.58 1.53
C PRO A 125 -9.50 16.95 3.01
N VAL A 126 -8.75 16.12 3.75
CA VAL A 126 -8.75 16.12 5.22
C VAL A 126 -8.03 17.36 5.74
N LEU A 127 -6.78 17.56 5.33
CA LEU A 127 -6.00 18.77 5.68
C LEU A 127 -6.58 20.05 5.07
N GLY A 128 -7.16 19.99 3.86
CA GLY A 128 -7.82 21.14 3.22
C GLY A 128 -9.07 21.62 3.98
N SER A 129 -9.82 20.68 4.56
CA SER A 129 -10.97 20.99 5.43
C SER A 129 -10.53 21.49 6.82
N PHE A 130 -9.30 21.19 7.25
CA PHE A 130 -8.73 21.66 8.51
C PHE A 130 -8.02 23.00 8.41
N ALA A 131 -7.68 23.51 7.22
CA ALA A 131 -7.00 24.79 7.06
C ALA A 131 -7.77 26.01 7.62
N SER A 132 -9.07 25.89 7.83
CA SER A 132 -9.94 26.90 8.46
C SER A 132 -10.01 26.81 9.99
N VAL A 133 -9.41 25.76 10.57
CA VAL A 133 -9.30 25.50 12.01
C VAL A 133 -7.81 25.59 12.35
N THR A 134 -7.44 26.39 13.36
CA THR A 134 -6.07 26.57 13.90
C THR A 134 -5.13 25.37 13.65
N PRO A 135 -3.86 25.55 13.20
CA PRO A 135 -3.07 24.51 12.52
C PRO A 135 -3.21 23.13 13.15
N LEU A 136 -3.97 22.26 12.47
CA LEU A 136 -4.34 20.93 12.93
C LEU A 136 -3.66 19.89 12.04
N THR A 137 -2.91 18.99 12.67
CA THR A 137 -2.26 17.84 12.01
C THR A 137 -3.22 16.66 11.95
N GLU A 138 -2.95 15.66 11.12
CA GLU A 138 -3.81 14.48 11.00
C GLU A 138 -3.98 13.76 12.34
N VAL A 139 -2.87 13.60 13.07
CA VAL A 139 -2.87 12.95 14.39
C VAL A 139 -3.64 13.77 15.43
N ASN A 140 -3.51 15.10 15.42
CA ASN A 140 -4.28 15.96 16.31
C ASN A 140 -5.77 15.96 15.98
N ALA A 141 -6.12 15.90 14.69
CA ALA A 141 -7.50 15.75 14.24
C ALA A 141 -8.08 14.43 14.74
N ALA A 142 -7.36 13.31 14.58
CA ALA A 142 -7.77 12.01 15.08
C ALA A 142 -7.96 12.00 16.60
N ALA A 143 -7.04 12.61 17.33
CA ALA A 143 -7.14 12.73 18.79
C ALA A 143 -8.37 13.55 19.21
N SER A 144 -8.69 14.65 18.49
CA SER A 144 -9.83 15.53 18.81
C SER A 144 -11.20 14.85 18.71
N LEU A 145 -11.29 13.72 17.98
CA LEU A 145 -12.53 12.93 17.88
C LEU A 145 -12.79 12.08 19.12
N HIS A 146 -11.89 12.07 20.11
CA HIS A 146 -11.98 11.24 21.33
C HIS A 146 -12.35 9.76 21.03
N PRO A 147 -11.60 9.08 20.14
CA PRO A 147 -11.91 7.70 19.78
C PRO A 147 -11.74 6.76 20.98
N SER A 148 -12.54 5.70 21.03
CA SER A 148 -12.38 4.63 22.02
C SER A 148 -11.27 3.63 21.65
N LEU A 149 -10.96 3.54 20.35
CA LEU A 149 -9.91 2.71 19.77
C LEU A 149 -9.33 3.43 18.54
N SER A 150 -8.02 3.41 18.39
CA SER A 150 -7.29 3.89 17.23
C SER A 150 -6.35 2.81 16.72
N THR A 151 -6.39 2.55 15.41
CA THR A 151 -5.43 1.70 14.71
C THR A 151 -4.44 2.58 13.95
N VAL A 152 -3.14 2.37 14.15
CA VAL A 152 -2.08 3.11 13.47
C VAL A 152 -1.29 2.17 12.58
N TRP A 153 -1.39 2.34 11.26
CA TRP A 153 -0.62 1.59 10.27
C TRP A 153 -0.02 2.55 9.24
N LEU A 154 1.07 3.20 9.65
CA LEU A 154 1.82 4.17 8.85
C LEU A 154 3.25 3.64 8.63
N GLY A 155 4.07 4.33 7.83
CA GLY A 155 5.48 3.95 7.58
C GLY A 155 5.74 3.33 6.21
N GLY A 156 4.70 2.84 5.53
CA GLY A 156 4.83 2.27 4.19
C GLY A 156 5.37 3.29 3.18
N ASN A 157 4.83 4.51 3.21
CA ASN A 157 5.22 5.58 2.29
C ASN A 157 6.63 6.10 2.56
N ASP A 158 7.09 6.09 3.81
CA ASP A 158 8.46 6.44 4.21
C ASP A 158 9.46 5.54 3.46
N LEU A 159 9.13 4.24 3.35
CA LEU A 159 9.97 3.27 2.64
C LEU A 159 9.75 3.27 1.12
N LEU A 160 8.50 3.41 0.64
CA LEU A 160 8.19 3.43 -0.79
C LEU A 160 8.77 4.68 -1.47
N LYS A 161 8.68 5.87 -0.85
CA LYS A 161 9.30 7.11 -1.36
C LYS A 161 10.82 6.94 -1.51
N PHE A 162 11.49 6.41 -0.49
CA PHE A 162 12.92 6.10 -0.56
C PHE A 162 13.23 5.12 -1.69
N THR A 163 12.47 4.03 -1.79
CA THR A 163 12.68 2.97 -2.77
C THR A 163 12.52 3.47 -4.21
N PHE A 164 11.40 4.12 -4.52
CA PHE A 164 11.11 4.61 -5.86
C PHE A 164 11.98 5.79 -6.30
N SER A 165 12.54 6.54 -5.35
CA SER A 165 13.54 7.58 -5.65
C SER A 165 14.90 7.01 -6.06
N GLY A 166 15.13 5.70 -5.91
CA GLY A 166 16.47 5.12 -6.02
C GLY A 166 17.41 5.61 -4.91
N GLY A 167 16.86 5.86 -3.72
CA GLY A 167 17.60 6.26 -2.53
C GLY A 167 17.86 7.76 -2.36
N LYS A 168 17.17 8.60 -3.16
CA LYS A 168 17.35 10.06 -3.19
C LYS A 168 16.35 10.81 -2.32
N ALA A 169 15.18 10.23 -2.04
CA ALA A 169 14.23 10.82 -1.11
C ALA A 169 14.86 10.84 0.30
N PRO A 170 14.60 11.89 1.09
CA PRO A 170 14.97 11.89 2.50
C PRO A 170 14.49 10.61 3.19
N VAL A 171 15.37 9.98 3.95
CA VAL A 171 15.07 8.78 4.73
C VAL A 171 14.78 9.20 6.16
N ASP A 172 13.62 8.80 6.67
CA ASP A 172 13.37 8.85 8.10
C ASP A 172 14.30 7.86 8.80
N SER A 173 15.24 8.35 9.61
CA SER A 173 16.11 7.42 10.33
C SER A 173 15.28 6.48 11.23
N PRO A 174 15.71 5.23 11.49
CA PRO A 174 14.97 4.35 12.40
C PRO A 174 14.70 4.96 13.78
N GLY A 175 15.60 5.81 14.28
CA GLY A 175 15.39 6.56 15.52
C GLY A 175 14.31 7.64 15.41
N GLN A 176 14.23 8.34 14.26
CA GLN A 176 13.15 9.27 13.97
C GLN A 176 11.82 8.52 13.85
N MET A 177 11.79 7.40 13.12
CA MET A 177 10.62 6.54 13.00
C MET A 177 10.07 6.11 14.36
N GLN A 178 10.94 5.63 15.25
CA GLN A 178 10.54 5.27 16.61
C GLN A 178 9.98 6.47 17.38
N SER A 179 10.63 7.63 17.28
CA SER A 179 10.22 8.86 17.97
C SER A 179 8.86 9.34 17.50
N ASP A 180 8.64 9.37 16.20
CA ASP A 180 7.38 9.80 15.59
C ASP A 180 6.25 8.84 15.93
N PHE A 181 6.45 7.53 15.78
CA PHE A 181 5.44 6.56 16.23
C PHE A 181 5.11 6.69 17.72
N THR A 182 6.13 6.89 18.57
CA THR A 182 5.92 7.10 20.01
C THR A 182 5.07 8.34 20.26
N GLN A 183 5.31 9.43 19.54
CA GLN A 183 4.52 10.65 19.65
C GLN A 183 3.07 10.43 19.15
N ILE A 184 2.87 9.77 18.01
CA ILE A 184 1.54 9.44 17.49
C ILE A 184 0.73 8.64 18.52
N ILE A 185 1.33 7.56 19.04
CA ILE A 185 0.67 6.69 20.02
C ILE A 185 0.27 7.49 21.27
N ARG A 186 1.19 8.28 21.83
CA ARG A 186 0.93 9.06 23.05
C ARG A 186 -0.12 10.14 22.84
N THR A 187 -0.11 10.82 21.69
CA THR A 187 -1.14 11.82 21.36
C THR A 187 -2.53 11.19 21.32
N LEU A 188 -2.67 10.04 20.66
CA LEU A 188 -3.95 9.30 20.60
C LEU A 188 -4.36 8.74 21.97
N GLN A 189 -3.43 8.21 22.76
CA GLN A 189 -3.71 7.76 24.13
C GLN A 189 -4.18 8.91 25.04
N SER A 190 -3.62 10.12 24.86
CA SER A 190 -3.98 11.29 25.66
C SER A 190 -5.42 11.76 25.43
N SER A 191 -6.05 11.40 24.30
CA SER A 191 -7.47 11.68 24.06
C SER A 191 -8.42 10.65 24.69
N GLY A 192 -7.87 9.63 25.35
CA GLY A 192 -8.60 8.51 25.95
C GLY A 192 -8.64 7.24 25.09
N SER A 193 -7.98 7.25 23.93
CA SER A 193 -8.02 6.12 23.00
C SER A 193 -7.17 4.94 23.44
N ARG A 194 -7.68 3.73 23.24
CA ARG A 194 -6.85 2.53 23.18
C ARG A 194 -6.15 2.52 21.83
N VAL A 195 -4.84 2.30 21.79
CA VAL A 195 -4.09 2.36 20.53
C VAL A 195 -3.54 0.99 20.17
N VAL A 196 -3.68 0.57 18.92
CA VAL A 196 -3.01 -0.60 18.36
C VAL A 196 -2.20 -0.16 17.15
N VAL A 197 -0.97 -0.67 17.03
CA VAL A 197 -0.04 -0.28 15.97
C VAL A 197 0.28 -1.50 15.11
N ALA A 198 0.45 -1.33 13.81
CA ALA A 198 0.91 -2.38 12.91
C ALA A 198 2.30 -2.07 12.36
N ASN A 199 3.11 -3.12 12.20
CA ASN A 199 4.37 -3.04 11.45
C ASN A 199 4.12 -3.20 9.93
N LEU A 200 5.18 -3.10 9.14
CA LEU A 200 5.13 -3.09 7.68
C LEU A 200 5.40 -4.49 7.09
N PRO A 201 4.71 -4.89 6.01
CA PRO A 201 5.17 -6.03 5.21
C PRO A 201 6.57 -5.76 4.65
N ASP A 202 7.26 -6.81 4.16
CA ASP A 202 8.41 -6.58 3.28
C ASP A 202 7.87 -6.01 1.97
N ILE A 203 8.19 -4.74 1.69
CA ILE A 203 7.66 -4.07 0.49
C ILE A 203 8.14 -4.72 -0.81
N LEU A 204 9.26 -5.46 -0.80
CA LEU A 204 9.75 -6.18 -1.98
C LEU A 204 9.01 -7.52 -2.21
N PHE A 205 8.04 -7.88 -1.35
CA PHE A 205 7.07 -8.93 -1.65
C PHE A 205 5.84 -8.41 -2.40
N LEU A 206 5.70 -7.10 -2.53
CA LEU A 206 4.58 -6.49 -3.23
C LEU A 206 4.69 -6.74 -4.74
N PRO A 207 3.57 -6.98 -5.45
CA PRO A 207 3.56 -7.24 -6.89
C PRO A 207 4.00 -6.07 -7.78
N GLN A 208 4.44 -4.98 -7.15
CA GLN A 208 5.18 -3.88 -7.74
C GLN A 208 6.66 -4.20 -8.05
N PHE A 209 7.23 -5.22 -7.39
CA PHE A 209 8.66 -5.57 -7.52
C PHE A 209 8.83 -7.01 -8.02
N PHE A 210 9.48 -7.14 -9.17
CA PHE A 210 9.74 -8.42 -9.84
C PHE A 210 11.20 -8.81 -9.62
N ARG A 211 11.44 -9.81 -8.77
CA ARG A 211 12.79 -10.28 -8.44
C ARG A 211 13.55 -10.74 -9.69
N GLY A 212 14.76 -10.22 -9.88
CA GLY A 212 15.63 -10.50 -11.01
C GLY A 212 16.14 -11.95 -11.10
N GLY A 213 16.97 -12.21 -12.10
CA GLY A 213 17.63 -13.51 -12.28
C GLY A 213 16.66 -14.67 -12.63
N PRO A 214 16.85 -15.87 -12.05
CA PRO A 214 16.02 -17.04 -12.34
C PRO A 214 14.54 -16.85 -11.98
N THR A 215 14.22 -16.07 -10.94
CA THR A 215 12.83 -15.79 -10.58
C THR A 215 12.13 -15.00 -11.67
N LEU A 216 12.76 -13.93 -12.18
CA LEU A 216 12.23 -13.16 -13.31
C LEU A 216 12.04 -14.04 -14.56
N THR A 217 12.97 -14.97 -14.81
CA THR A 217 12.88 -15.92 -15.92
C THR A 217 11.61 -16.75 -15.80
N ALA A 218 11.38 -17.37 -14.64
CA ALA A 218 10.17 -18.16 -14.37
C ALA A 218 8.90 -17.33 -14.48
N THR A 219 8.91 -16.07 -14.02
CA THR A 219 7.76 -15.16 -14.13
C THR A 219 7.42 -14.82 -15.59
N LEU A 220 8.42 -14.56 -16.43
CA LEU A 220 8.21 -14.23 -17.85
C LEU A 220 7.68 -15.42 -18.67
N GLU A 221 8.03 -16.64 -18.26
CA GLU A 221 7.64 -17.88 -18.93
C GLU A 221 6.30 -18.44 -18.45
N ALA A 222 5.84 -18.04 -17.26
CA ALA A 222 4.56 -18.48 -16.70
C ALA A 222 3.36 -17.68 -17.27
N PRO A 223 2.16 -18.30 -17.34
CA PRO A 223 0.91 -17.55 -17.58
C PRO A 223 0.71 -16.46 -16.52
N PRO A 224 0.14 -15.29 -16.88
CA PRO A 224 -0.46 -14.94 -18.17
C PRO A 224 0.54 -14.39 -19.22
N PHE A 225 1.84 -14.33 -18.92
CA PHE A 225 2.82 -13.69 -19.80
C PHE A 225 3.33 -14.61 -20.91
N SER A 226 3.70 -15.84 -20.55
CA SER A 226 4.04 -16.97 -21.45
C SER A 226 4.78 -16.57 -22.73
N VAL A 227 5.92 -15.88 -22.63
CA VAL A 227 6.61 -15.32 -23.80
C VAL A 227 7.42 -16.41 -24.53
N PRO A 228 7.01 -16.91 -25.71
CA PRO A 228 7.55 -18.17 -26.25
C PRO A 228 8.64 -17.97 -27.32
N ALA A 229 8.91 -16.73 -27.76
CA ALA A 229 9.72 -16.47 -28.95
C ALA A 229 11.24 -16.35 -28.68
N ILE A 230 11.63 -16.01 -27.45
CA ILE A 230 13.03 -15.79 -27.06
C ILE A 230 13.26 -16.41 -25.68
N PRO A 231 14.38 -17.12 -25.44
CA PRO A 231 14.69 -17.63 -24.11
C PRO A 231 14.71 -16.49 -23.08
N ALA A 232 13.83 -16.54 -22.07
CA ALA A 232 13.77 -15.50 -21.05
C ALA A 232 15.09 -15.39 -20.26
N THR A 233 15.87 -16.47 -20.22
CA THR A 233 17.23 -16.50 -19.67
C THR A 233 18.19 -15.52 -20.34
N ALA A 234 18.04 -15.25 -21.64
CA ALA A 234 18.92 -14.32 -22.36
C ALA A 234 18.64 -12.87 -21.94
N VAL A 235 17.38 -12.48 -21.77
CA VAL A 235 17.03 -11.14 -21.31
C VAL A 235 17.39 -10.91 -19.85
N THR A 236 17.20 -11.92 -18.98
CA THR A 236 17.57 -11.78 -17.57
C THR A 236 19.07 -11.71 -17.38
N ALA A 237 19.85 -12.45 -18.18
CA ALA A 237 21.30 -12.30 -18.23
C ALA A 237 21.75 -10.91 -18.72
N TYR A 238 21.11 -10.38 -19.77
CA TYR A 238 21.37 -9.01 -20.24
C TYR A 238 21.07 -7.97 -19.17
N ILE A 239 19.92 -8.09 -18.49
CA ILE A 239 19.51 -7.19 -17.41
C ILE A 239 20.51 -7.23 -16.25
N ALA A 240 20.94 -8.43 -15.83
CA ALA A 240 21.94 -8.57 -14.78
C ALA A 240 23.30 -7.95 -15.16
N ALA A 241 23.75 -8.15 -16.40
CA ALA A 241 25.04 -7.62 -16.87
C ALA A 241 25.03 -6.10 -17.08
N THR A 242 23.93 -5.54 -17.59
CA THR A 242 23.84 -4.13 -18.00
C THR A 242 23.36 -3.23 -16.88
N TYR A 243 22.36 -3.68 -16.11
CA TYR A 243 21.70 -2.87 -15.08
C TYR A 243 22.04 -3.32 -13.67
N HIS A 244 22.85 -4.37 -13.50
CA HIS A 244 23.21 -4.93 -12.19
C HIS A 244 21.99 -5.38 -11.38
N VAL A 245 20.98 -5.91 -12.08
CA VAL A 245 19.78 -6.52 -11.51
C VAL A 245 19.89 -8.04 -11.64
N GLY A 246 20.63 -8.63 -10.71
CA GLY A 246 20.78 -10.07 -10.51
C GLY A 246 19.68 -10.66 -9.63
N PRO A 247 19.93 -11.82 -8.98
CA PRO A 247 18.95 -12.46 -8.08
C PRO A 247 18.58 -11.62 -6.84
N GLY A 248 19.45 -10.68 -6.45
CA GLY A 248 19.20 -9.75 -5.34
C GLY A 248 18.43 -8.50 -5.76
N GLY A 249 18.43 -8.16 -7.04
CA GLY A 249 17.79 -6.97 -7.60
C GLY A 249 16.35 -7.22 -8.04
N PHE A 250 15.67 -6.14 -8.42
CA PHE A 250 14.27 -6.17 -8.81
C PHE A 250 14.04 -5.26 -10.02
N LEU A 251 13.14 -5.67 -10.92
CA LEU A 251 12.45 -4.71 -11.78
C LEU A 251 11.26 -4.15 -11.02
N THR A 252 10.94 -2.87 -11.23
CA THR A 252 9.60 -2.38 -10.88
C THR A 252 8.61 -2.90 -11.91
N GLU A 253 7.31 -2.73 -11.65
CA GLU A 253 6.25 -2.96 -12.62
C GLU A 253 6.57 -2.32 -13.98
N THR A 254 6.95 -1.02 -14.01
CA THR A 254 7.28 -0.34 -15.26
C THR A 254 8.45 -1.01 -16.00
N GLY A 255 9.51 -1.38 -15.29
CA GLY A 255 10.66 -2.07 -15.90
C GLY A 255 10.33 -3.49 -16.36
N PHE A 256 9.47 -4.19 -15.62
CA PHE A 256 8.96 -5.50 -16.01
C PHE A 256 8.17 -5.42 -17.32
N PHE A 257 7.26 -4.46 -17.47
CA PHE A 257 6.48 -4.32 -18.70
C PHE A 257 7.31 -3.82 -19.89
N LYS A 258 8.31 -2.97 -19.68
CA LYS A 258 9.30 -2.64 -20.73
C LYS A 258 10.08 -3.88 -21.18
N THR A 259 10.44 -4.73 -20.23
CA THR A 259 11.11 -6.01 -20.51
C THR A 259 10.19 -6.95 -21.31
N LEU A 260 8.94 -7.09 -20.87
CA LEU A 260 7.92 -7.89 -21.56
C LEU A 260 7.67 -7.39 -22.99
N ALA A 261 7.55 -6.09 -23.19
CA ALA A 261 7.36 -5.48 -24.51
C ALA A 261 8.56 -5.73 -25.43
N THR A 262 9.78 -5.63 -24.89
CA THR A 262 11.02 -5.90 -25.63
C THR A 262 11.06 -7.35 -26.14
N LEU A 263 10.72 -8.31 -25.27
CA LEU A 263 10.65 -9.72 -25.65
C LEU A 263 9.58 -10.00 -26.70
N LYS A 264 8.38 -9.43 -26.53
CA LYS A 264 7.29 -9.54 -27.52
C LYS A 264 7.67 -8.94 -28.87
N GLY A 265 8.54 -7.93 -28.87
CA GLY A 265 9.11 -7.32 -30.06
C GLY A 265 10.27 -8.10 -30.71
N GLY A 266 10.66 -9.27 -30.18
CA GLY A 266 11.74 -10.08 -30.76
C GLY A 266 13.15 -9.69 -30.29
N SER A 267 13.29 -8.92 -29.21
CA SER A 267 14.59 -8.47 -28.68
C SER A 267 14.86 -8.94 -27.25
N VAL A 268 16.16 -9.04 -26.88
CA VAL A 268 16.65 -9.35 -25.53
C VAL A 268 17.21 -8.14 -24.77
N THR A 269 17.18 -6.95 -25.39
CA THR A 269 17.88 -5.76 -24.87
C THR A 269 16.89 -4.68 -24.44
N PRO A 270 16.19 -4.83 -23.30
CA PRO A 270 15.27 -3.82 -22.84
C PRO A 270 16.03 -2.54 -22.49
N VAL A 271 15.42 -1.39 -22.79
CA VAL A 271 15.92 -0.08 -22.39
C VAL A 271 15.25 0.29 -21.07
N LEU A 272 16.04 0.27 -20.00
CA LEU A 272 15.60 0.56 -18.64
C LEU A 272 16.34 1.77 -18.08
N SER A 273 15.65 2.59 -17.30
CA SER A 273 16.15 3.84 -16.73
C SER A 273 16.01 3.84 -15.21
N ALA A 274 17.04 4.35 -14.54
CA ALA A 274 17.01 4.62 -13.10
C ALA A 274 16.83 6.12 -12.81
N PRO A 275 16.16 6.51 -11.71
CA PRO A 275 15.28 5.65 -10.90
C PRO A 275 14.01 5.29 -11.68
N GLY A 276 13.29 4.26 -11.23
CA GLY A 276 11.93 4.01 -11.69
C GLY A 276 11.73 2.63 -12.30
N ASP A 277 12.60 2.15 -13.19
CA ASP A 277 12.39 0.85 -13.86
C ASP A 277 12.94 -0.34 -13.05
N TYR A 278 13.94 -0.12 -12.20
CA TYR A 278 14.63 -1.20 -11.49
C TYR A 278 15.33 -0.75 -10.21
N LEU A 279 15.65 -1.74 -9.37
CA LEU A 279 16.48 -1.67 -8.19
C LEU A 279 17.67 -2.62 -8.40
N VAL A 280 18.88 -2.09 -8.32
CA VAL A 280 20.10 -2.92 -8.35
C VAL A 280 20.23 -3.74 -7.06
N ASP A 281 20.95 -4.86 -7.11
CA ASP A 281 21.09 -5.80 -5.98
C ASP A 281 21.50 -5.09 -4.67
N ALA A 282 22.52 -4.22 -4.75
CA ALA A 282 23.02 -3.49 -3.58
C ALA A 282 21.97 -2.55 -2.97
N PHE A 283 21.14 -1.92 -3.81
CA PHE A 283 20.10 -1.00 -3.34
C PHE A 283 18.90 -1.76 -2.77
N ALA A 284 18.51 -2.88 -3.38
CA ALA A 284 17.46 -3.73 -2.84
C ALA A 284 17.80 -4.26 -1.42
N ILE A 285 19.07 -4.63 -1.18
CA ILE A 285 19.54 -5.01 0.17
C ILE A 285 19.39 -3.85 1.17
N GLN A 286 19.70 -2.61 0.75
CA GLN A 286 19.52 -1.43 1.59
C GLN A 286 18.04 -1.21 1.94
N VAL A 287 17.14 -1.35 0.96
CA VAL A 287 15.69 -1.23 1.16
C VAL A 287 15.19 -2.28 2.15
N GLN A 288 15.57 -3.55 2.00
CA GLN A 288 15.16 -4.62 2.94
C GLN A 288 15.72 -4.41 4.34
N SER A 289 16.97 -3.95 4.44
CA SER A 289 17.59 -3.60 5.73
C SER A 289 16.84 -2.46 6.41
N LEU A 290 16.46 -1.42 5.66
CA LEU A 290 15.69 -0.30 6.17
C LEU A 290 14.28 -0.73 6.60
N ASN A 291 13.60 -1.57 5.81
CA ASN A 291 12.30 -2.14 6.17
C ASN A 291 12.36 -2.89 7.51
N THR A 292 13.42 -3.68 7.71
CA THR A 292 13.66 -4.42 8.97
C THR A 292 13.87 -3.46 10.14
N GLN A 293 14.67 -2.42 9.94
CA GLN A 293 14.94 -1.41 10.97
C GLN A 293 13.69 -0.59 11.32
N TYR A 294 12.85 -0.26 10.35
CA TYR A 294 11.56 0.40 10.59
C TYR A 294 10.63 -0.50 11.39
N ASN A 295 10.51 -1.78 11.06
CA ASN A 295 9.70 -2.72 11.84
C ASN A 295 10.20 -2.85 13.29
N ALA A 296 11.51 -2.84 13.51
CA ALA A 296 12.09 -2.83 14.84
C ALA A 296 11.79 -1.51 15.60
N ALA A 297 11.87 -0.36 14.92
CA ALA A 297 11.55 0.94 15.47
C ALA A 297 10.06 1.05 15.87
N ILE A 298 9.15 0.58 15.02
CA ILE A 298 7.71 0.52 15.28
C ILE A 298 7.43 -0.37 16.49
N ALA A 299 8.03 -1.56 16.55
CA ALA A 299 7.88 -2.47 17.68
C ALA A 299 8.39 -1.85 18.99
N ALA A 300 9.53 -1.14 18.95
CA ALA A 300 10.07 -0.44 20.11
C ALA A 300 9.17 0.73 20.57
N ALA A 301 8.60 1.49 19.63
CA ALA A 301 7.64 2.55 19.93
C ALA A 301 6.36 1.99 20.59
N ALA A 302 5.81 0.91 20.03
CA ALA A 302 4.66 0.19 20.56
C ALA A 302 4.93 -0.31 21.99
N LEU A 303 6.04 -1.01 22.21
CA LEU A 303 6.46 -1.52 23.52
C LEU A 303 6.60 -0.38 24.55
N SER A 304 7.33 0.68 24.20
CA SER A 304 7.59 1.79 25.13
C SER A 304 6.36 2.62 25.47
N SER A 305 5.30 2.53 24.67
CA SER A 305 4.03 3.22 24.87
C SER A 305 2.91 2.30 25.38
N GLY A 306 3.20 1.01 25.61
CA GLY A 306 2.21 0.03 26.03
C GLY A 306 1.10 -0.25 24.99
N ALA A 307 1.35 0.06 23.71
CA ALA A 307 0.44 -0.24 22.62
C ALA A 307 0.71 -1.65 22.07
N PRO A 308 -0.32 -2.48 21.87
CA PRO A 308 -0.18 -3.78 21.20
C PRO A 308 0.30 -3.62 19.75
N LEU A 309 1.12 -4.57 19.31
CA LEU A 309 1.66 -4.63 17.94
C LEU A 309 0.95 -5.72 17.13
N VAL A 310 0.39 -5.33 15.99
CA VAL A 310 -0.09 -6.24 14.93
C VAL A 310 1.08 -6.54 14.01
N ASP A 311 1.43 -7.82 13.91
CA ASP A 311 2.57 -8.28 13.10
C ASP A 311 2.14 -8.61 11.66
N VAL A 312 1.90 -7.56 10.87
CA VAL A 312 1.59 -7.65 9.44
C VAL A 312 2.78 -8.20 8.65
N HIS A 313 4.02 -7.89 9.08
CA HIS A 313 5.24 -8.45 8.50
C HIS A 313 5.20 -9.98 8.49
N LYS A 314 4.93 -10.58 9.65
CA LYS A 314 4.83 -12.03 9.79
C LYS A 314 3.67 -12.62 8.97
N LEU A 315 2.52 -11.96 8.94
CA LEU A 315 1.38 -12.40 8.13
C LEU A 315 1.75 -12.49 6.65
N PHE A 316 2.32 -11.43 6.08
CA PHE A 316 2.69 -11.39 4.67
C PHE A 316 3.85 -12.34 4.36
N ALA A 317 4.85 -12.42 5.23
CA ALA A 317 5.94 -13.38 5.08
C ALA A 317 5.47 -14.83 5.06
N ALA A 318 4.49 -15.19 5.91
CA ALA A 318 3.91 -16.54 5.92
C ALA A 318 3.17 -16.85 4.61
N ILE A 319 2.39 -15.90 4.09
CA ILE A 319 1.67 -16.06 2.81
C ILE A 319 2.68 -16.19 1.65
N HIS A 320 3.71 -15.34 1.62
CA HIS A 320 4.78 -15.40 0.62
C HIS A 320 5.48 -16.76 0.63
N ALA A 321 5.91 -17.22 1.80
CA ALA A 321 6.62 -18.49 1.95
C ALA A 321 5.76 -19.71 1.55
N ALA A 322 4.45 -19.65 1.79
CA ALA A 322 3.51 -20.70 1.39
C ALA A 322 3.12 -20.65 -0.10
N GLY A 323 3.48 -19.59 -0.82
CA GLY A 323 3.03 -19.35 -2.19
C GLY A 323 1.55 -18.95 -2.31
N GLY A 324 0.88 -18.66 -1.19
CA GLY A 324 -0.53 -18.30 -1.14
C GLY A 324 -1.25 -18.78 0.13
N ILE A 325 -2.55 -18.48 0.20
CA ILE A 325 -3.45 -18.83 1.30
C ILE A 325 -4.80 -19.32 0.73
N PRO A 326 -5.40 -20.38 1.31
CA PRO A 326 -6.65 -20.95 0.81
C PRO A 326 -7.85 -20.10 1.24
N VAL A 327 -8.09 -18.98 0.56
CA VAL A 327 -9.31 -18.17 0.78
C VAL A 327 -10.47 -18.72 -0.03
N ASN A 328 -10.35 -18.90 -1.35
CA ASN A 328 -11.38 -19.53 -2.19
C ASN A 328 -10.83 -20.82 -2.84
N PRO A 329 -11.37 -22.02 -2.55
CA PRO A 329 -10.79 -23.26 -3.06
C PRO A 329 -11.05 -23.47 -4.57
N PRO A 330 -10.06 -23.97 -5.35
CA PRO A 330 -8.68 -24.22 -4.94
C PRO A 330 -7.79 -22.97 -5.16
N PHE A 331 -7.20 -22.44 -4.08
CA PHE A 331 -6.21 -21.34 -4.04
C PHE A 331 -6.47 -20.11 -4.94
N CYS A 332 -7.21 -19.11 -4.44
CA CYS A 332 -7.26 -17.80 -5.10
C CYS A 332 -6.17 -16.82 -4.70
N CYS A 333 -5.48 -17.03 -3.58
CA CYS A 333 -5.01 -15.85 -2.90
C CYS A 333 -3.51 -15.90 -2.61
N THR A 334 -2.73 -15.24 -3.48
CA THR A 334 -1.28 -15.06 -3.41
C THR A 334 -0.94 -13.57 -3.33
N LEU A 335 0.29 -13.24 -2.95
CA LEU A 335 0.76 -11.85 -2.99
C LEU A 335 1.18 -11.40 -4.41
N GLY A 336 1.15 -12.30 -5.40
CA GLY A 336 1.55 -12.00 -6.77
C GLY A 336 0.51 -11.15 -7.51
N PHE A 337 0.92 -10.62 -8.68
CA PHE A 337 0.04 -9.83 -9.52
C PHE A 337 -1.17 -10.65 -9.98
N GLY A 338 -2.39 -10.11 -9.85
CA GLY A 338 -3.63 -10.85 -10.12
C GLY A 338 -3.90 -11.99 -9.12
N GLY A 339 -3.15 -12.05 -8.03
CA GLY A 339 -3.25 -13.08 -7.00
C GLY A 339 -4.32 -12.82 -5.95
N GLY A 340 -5.20 -11.82 -6.09
CA GLY A 340 -6.37 -11.65 -5.23
C GLY A 340 -6.13 -11.07 -3.83
N LEU A 341 -4.90 -10.98 -3.33
CA LEU A 341 -4.61 -10.34 -2.02
C LEU A 341 -4.16 -8.88 -2.12
N LEU A 342 -3.64 -8.48 -3.27
CA LEU A 342 -3.25 -7.10 -3.57
C LEU A 342 -4.08 -6.61 -4.74
N SER A 343 -4.32 -5.31 -4.76
CA SER A 343 -4.94 -4.63 -5.88
C SER A 343 -4.00 -4.60 -7.10
N ILE A 344 -4.53 -4.25 -8.27
CA ILE A 344 -3.75 -4.14 -9.51
C ILE A 344 -2.81 -2.93 -9.55
N ASP A 345 -2.77 -2.11 -8.51
CA ASP A 345 -1.72 -1.09 -8.34
C ASP A 345 -0.41 -1.65 -7.80
N GLY A 346 -0.36 -2.96 -7.51
CA GLY A 346 0.87 -3.62 -7.09
C GLY A 346 1.27 -3.36 -5.64
N ILE A 347 0.53 -2.55 -4.88
CA ILE A 347 0.97 -2.02 -3.57
C ILE A 347 -0.10 -2.26 -2.50
N HIS A 348 -1.34 -1.85 -2.74
CA HIS A 348 -2.37 -1.84 -1.71
C HIS A 348 -3.06 -3.21 -1.60
N PRO A 349 -3.45 -3.65 -0.38
CA PRO A 349 -4.30 -4.82 -0.23
C PRO A 349 -5.60 -4.70 -1.03
N SER A 350 -6.06 -5.83 -1.58
CA SER A 350 -7.42 -5.97 -2.12
C SER A 350 -8.45 -5.99 -0.98
N ASN A 351 -9.75 -6.11 -1.29
CA ASN A 351 -10.77 -6.30 -0.23
C ASN A 351 -10.47 -7.55 0.61
N THR A 352 -10.04 -8.62 -0.06
CA THR A 352 -9.64 -9.89 0.56
C THR A 352 -8.37 -9.73 1.39
N GLY A 353 -7.38 -9.00 0.87
CA GLY A 353 -6.17 -8.67 1.60
C GLY A 353 -6.46 -7.88 2.87
N TYR A 354 -7.29 -6.83 2.79
CA TYR A 354 -7.73 -6.05 3.94
C TYR A 354 -8.51 -6.90 4.95
N ALA A 355 -9.33 -7.85 4.50
CA ALA A 355 -10.04 -8.75 5.40
C ALA A 355 -9.09 -9.66 6.21
N LEU A 356 -8.01 -10.15 5.60
CA LEU A 356 -6.97 -10.92 6.30
C LEU A 356 -6.20 -10.05 7.30
N VAL A 357 -5.85 -8.82 6.91
CA VAL A 357 -5.22 -7.86 7.82
C VAL A 357 -6.15 -7.53 8.98
N ALA A 358 -7.44 -7.32 8.73
CA ALA A 358 -8.45 -7.05 9.76
C ALA A 358 -8.52 -8.19 10.79
N ASN A 359 -8.42 -9.45 10.37
CA ASN A 359 -8.32 -10.58 11.31
C ASN A 359 -7.09 -10.50 12.21
N ALA A 360 -5.92 -10.08 11.70
CA ALA A 360 -4.73 -9.88 12.52
C ALA A 360 -4.90 -8.74 13.54
N PHE A 361 -5.56 -7.65 13.14
CA PHE A 361 -5.93 -6.55 14.05
C PHE A 361 -6.90 -7.02 15.13
N ILE A 362 -7.99 -7.68 14.75
CA ILE A 362 -9.02 -8.19 15.67
C ILE A 362 -8.39 -9.11 16.72
N GLN A 363 -7.58 -10.08 16.30
CA GLN A 363 -6.89 -10.99 17.21
C GLN A 363 -6.00 -10.25 18.22
N THR A 364 -5.26 -9.24 17.76
CA THR A 364 -4.38 -8.44 18.62
C THR A 364 -5.19 -7.57 19.59
N ILE A 365 -6.27 -6.95 19.12
CA ILE A 365 -7.18 -6.12 19.92
C ILE A 365 -7.86 -6.96 20.99
N ASP A 366 -8.42 -8.12 20.63
CA ASP A 366 -9.09 -9.03 21.56
C ASP A 366 -8.12 -9.53 22.64
N ALA A 367 -6.91 -9.95 22.23
CA ALA A 367 -5.90 -10.43 23.16
C ALA A 367 -5.42 -9.35 24.14
N ALA A 368 -5.28 -8.10 23.69
CA ALA A 368 -4.75 -7.03 24.52
C ALA A 368 -5.80 -6.33 25.38
N TYR A 369 -7.02 -6.19 24.86
CA TYR A 369 -8.06 -5.35 25.46
C TYR A 369 -9.31 -6.10 25.91
N GLY A 370 -9.31 -7.44 25.78
CA GLY A 370 -10.44 -8.28 26.16
C GLY A 370 -11.71 -7.95 25.38
N ALA A 371 -11.56 -7.48 24.14
CA ALA A 371 -12.68 -7.30 23.24
C ALA A 371 -13.25 -8.67 22.82
N THR A 372 -14.45 -8.65 22.23
CA THR A 372 -15.17 -9.86 21.81
C THR A 372 -15.56 -9.78 20.34
N ALA A 373 -14.74 -9.10 19.52
CA ALA A 373 -15.03 -8.96 18.11
C ALA A 373 -14.61 -10.25 17.41
N PRO A 374 -15.55 -11.05 16.88
CA PRO A 374 -15.16 -12.28 16.20
C PRO A 374 -14.35 -11.96 14.94
N PRO A 375 -13.21 -12.65 14.68
CA PRO A 375 -12.54 -12.56 13.39
C PRO A 375 -13.47 -13.11 12.29
N LEU A 376 -13.28 -12.63 11.06
CA LEU A 376 -13.95 -13.18 9.89
C LEU A 376 -13.61 -14.67 9.76
N SER A 377 -14.65 -15.48 9.66
CA SER A 377 -14.55 -16.91 9.39
C SER A 377 -14.07 -17.19 7.95
N ALA A 378 -13.69 -18.44 7.68
CA ALA A 378 -13.32 -18.86 6.33
C ALA A 378 -14.45 -18.61 5.31
N ALA A 379 -15.71 -18.82 5.68
CA ALA A 379 -16.86 -18.60 4.82
C ALA A 379 -17.06 -17.10 4.49
N GLU A 380 -16.75 -16.23 5.44
CA GLU A 380 -16.81 -14.78 5.22
C GLU A 380 -15.68 -14.29 4.34
N LEU A 381 -14.45 -14.77 4.59
CA LEU A 381 -13.31 -14.47 3.73
C LEU A 381 -13.56 -14.94 2.29
N GLN A 382 -14.15 -16.12 2.11
CA GLN A 382 -14.58 -16.62 0.80
C GLN A 382 -15.54 -15.67 0.11
N ALA A 383 -16.49 -15.13 0.87
CA ALA A 383 -17.51 -14.32 0.27
C ALA A 383 -17.10 -12.85 0.05
N VAL A 384 -16.15 -12.34 0.84
CA VAL A 384 -15.40 -11.13 0.48
C VAL A 384 -14.66 -11.37 -0.84
N ALA A 385 -13.90 -12.47 -0.95
CA ALA A 385 -13.18 -12.79 -2.18
C ALA A 385 -14.09 -12.97 -3.40
N ALA A 386 -15.29 -13.54 -3.23
CA ALA A 386 -16.25 -13.71 -4.31
C ALA A 386 -16.78 -12.40 -4.91
N THR A 387 -16.64 -11.28 -4.19
CA THR A 387 -17.05 -9.93 -4.65
C THR A 387 -15.88 -8.98 -4.82
N ASP A 388 -14.65 -9.46 -4.58
CA ASP A 388 -13.44 -8.67 -4.71
C ASP A 388 -13.11 -8.49 -6.20
N PRO A 389 -13.06 -7.24 -6.72
CA PRO A 389 -12.75 -6.99 -8.12
C PRO A 389 -11.33 -7.43 -8.53
N TYR A 390 -10.47 -7.72 -7.55
CA TYR A 390 -9.10 -8.17 -7.78
C TYR A 390 -8.91 -9.67 -7.55
N ALA A 391 -9.96 -10.39 -7.12
CA ALA A 391 -9.89 -11.84 -7.02
C ALA A 391 -9.65 -12.46 -8.40
N PRO A 392 -8.77 -13.47 -8.53
CA PRO A 392 -8.61 -14.17 -9.79
C PRO A 392 -9.95 -14.83 -10.18
N PRO A 393 -10.21 -14.98 -11.49
CA PRO A 393 -11.36 -15.73 -11.97
C PRO A 393 -11.38 -17.13 -11.34
N ALA A 394 -12.58 -17.66 -11.05
CA ALA A 394 -12.71 -19.07 -10.70
C ALA A 394 -12.21 -19.91 -11.89
N PHE A 395 -11.14 -20.68 -11.66
CA PHE A 395 -10.57 -21.60 -12.64
C PHE A 395 -11.42 -22.84 -12.85
#